data_AF-A0A8J3WW57-F1
#
_entry.id   AF-A0A8J3WW57-F1
#
_cell.length_a   1.000
_cell.length_b   1.000
_cell.length_c   1.000
_cell.angle_alpha   90.00
_cell.angle_beta   90.00
_cell.angle_gamma   90.00
#
_symmetry.space_group_name_H-M   'P 1'
#
loop_
_entity.id
_entity.type
_entity.pdbx_description
1 polymer ?
#
loop_
_entity_poly.entity_id
_entity_poly.type
_entity_poly.pdbx_seq_one_letter_code
_entity_poly.pdbx_strand_id
1 'polypeptide(L)'
;MTPQDLTRRHDPARRLAPACLSAVPLRRYRAAVDLFSHSWTALRAAVAEIPDEDFERPSGCDGWLVRDVVCHLVIGAQDVLITLVTPAEAEPTVDAVTYWKLVETPAAENPAAEDPLDALIPRLAAAYGEPRLPRFHFDDVGSAAGRAARLADPALRVGTRDEVLIGTGRRAPTGAEKAALGGFTARLPLVLG
;
A
#
# COMPACT_ATOMS: atom_id res chain seq x y z
N MET A 1 9.36 39.88 -64.01
CA MET A 1 8.13 39.09 -64.16
C MET A 1 8.45 37.67 -63.69
N THR A 2 8.19 37.18 -62.48
CA THR A 2 7.45 37.61 -61.28
C THR A 2 7.93 36.66 -60.16
N PRO A 3 8.28 37.10 -58.94
CA PRO A 3 8.46 36.19 -57.80
C PRO A 3 7.23 36.25 -56.90
N GLN A 4 6.45 35.15 -56.84
CA GLN A 4 5.45 34.94 -55.80
C GLN A 4 6.09 34.14 -54.65
N ASP A 5 6.27 34.86 -53.54
CA ASP A 5 5.75 34.54 -52.21
C ASP A 5 5.85 33.11 -51.67
N LEU A 6 6.55 32.97 -50.53
CA LEU A 6 6.04 32.27 -49.34
C LEU A 6 7.05 32.45 -48.19
N THR A 7 6.95 33.59 -47.51
CA THR A 7 7.48 33.77 -46.15
C THR A 7 6.84 32.73 -45.21
N ARG A 8 7.62 31.73 -44.81
CA ARG A 8 7.27 30.81 -43.71
C ARG A 8 7.35 31.58 -42.39
N ARG A 9 6.23 32.18 -41.97
CA ARG A 9 6.11 32.77 -40.63
C ARG A 9 6.16 31.63 -39.61
N HIS A 10 7.19 31.66 -38.76
CA HIS A 10 7.26 30.81 -37.58
C HIS A 10 6.23 31.34 -36.57
N ASP A 11 5.18 30.57 -36.31
CA ASP A 11 4.17 30.87 -35.29
C ASP A 11 4.73 30.52 -33.89
N PRO A 12 4.91 31.48 -32.97
CA PRO A 12 5.45 31.24 -31.63
C PRO A 12 4.36 30.90 -30.59
N ALA A 13 3.17 30.45 -31.00
CA ALA A 13 2.07 30.15 -30.09
C ALA A 13 1.54 28.70 -30.15
N ARG A 14 2.42 27.70 -30.26
CA ARG A 14 2.07 26.32 -29.84
C ARG A 14 2.22 26.19 -28.33
N ARG A 15 1.30 26.79 -27.57
CA ARG A 15 1.08 26.41 -26.17
C ARG A 15 0.54 24.98 -26.17
N LEU A 16 1.33 24.04 -25.67
CA LEU A 16 0.83 22.73 -25.25
C LEU A 16 -0.29 22.98 -24.24
N ALA A 17 -1.54 22.67 -24.62
CA ALA A 17 -2.63 22.61 -23.67
C ALA A 17 -2.23 21.60 -22.56
N PRO A 18 -2.48 21.90 -21.28
CA PRO A 18 -2.29 20.90 -20.24
C PRO A 18 -3.20 19.72 -20.57
N ALA A 19 -2.61 18.53 -20.71
CA ALA A 19 -3.38 17.32 -20.86
C ALA A 19 -4.35 17.25 -19.68
N CYS A 20 -5.65 17.37 -19.95
CA CYS A 20 -6.68 17.12 -18.95
C CYS A 20 -6.49 15.68 -18.46
N LEU A 21 -5.90 15.52 -17.28
CA LEU A 21 -6.03 14.29 -16.51
C LEU A 21 -7.55 14.04 -16.38
N SER A 22 -8.01 12.96 -16.99
CA SER A 22 -9.43 12.58 -17.01
C SER A 22 -10.04 12.66 -15.60
N ALA A 23 -11.27 13.15 -15.48
CA ALA A 23 -11.98 13.28 -14.19
C ALA A 23 -12.28 11.93 -13.50
N VAL A 24 -12.16 10.81 -14.23
CA VAL A 24 -12.39 9.45 -13.75
C VAL A 24 -11.24 8.96 -12.84
N PRO A 25 -9.95 9.10 -13.21
CA PRO A 25 -8.79 8.90 -12.34
C PRO A 25 -8.92 9.56 -10.95
N LEU A 26 -9.32 10.84 -10.89
CA LEU A 26 -9.45 11.59 -9.64
C LEU A 26 -10.56 11.07 -8.72
N ARG A 27 -11.68 10.57 -9.28
CA ARG A 27 -12.79 10.00 -8.50
C ARG A 27 -12.42 8.63 -7.91
N ARG A 28 -11.78 7.76 -8.69
CA ARG A 28 -11.29 6.46 -8.21
C ARG A 28 -10.19 6.63 -7.15
N TYR A 29 -9.37 7.66 -7.31
CA TYR A 29 -8.35 8.06 -6.35
C TYR A 29 -8.94 8.45 -4.98
N ARG A 30 -9.92 9.38 -4.95
CA ARG A 30 -10.57 9.78 -3.69
C ARG A 30 -11.19 8.58 -2.98
N ALA A 31 -11.91 7.73 -3.72
CA ALA A 31 -12.48 6.51 -3.16
C ALA A 31 -11.43 5.60 -2.50
N ALA A 32 -10.23 5.45 -3.10
CA ALA A 32 -9.16 4.63 -2.54
C ALA A 32 -8.60 5.17 -1.22
N VAL A 33 -8.34 6.48 -1.15
CA VAL A 33 -7.84 7.14 0.06
C VAL A 33 -8.91 7.21 1.15
N ASP A 34 -10.17 7.40 0.76
CA ASP A 34 -11.32 7.39 1.65
C ASP A 34 -11.51 5.99 2.25
N LEU A 35 -11.39 4.93 1.44
CA LEU A 35 -11.42 3.55 1.95
C LEU A 35 -10.27 3.29 2.91
N PHE A 36 -9.03 3.61 2.54
CA PHE A 36 -7.89 3.42 3.45
C PHE A 36 -8.16 4.13 4.78
N SER A 37 -8.57 5.39 4.74
CA SER A 37 -8.82 6.17 5.94
C SER A 37 -9.94 5.58 6.80
N HIS A 38 -11.01 5.09 6.17
CA HIS A 38 -12.12 4.45 6.87
C HIS A 38 -11.70 3.12 7.51
N SER A 39 -11.10 2.21 6.74
CA SER A 39 -10.63 0.90 7.20
C SER A 39 -9.54 1.03 8.26
N TRP A 40 -8.61 1.97 8.10
CA TRP A 40 -7.55 2.22 9.07
C TRP A 40 -8.11 2.77 10.39
N THR A 41 -9.10 3.65 10.33
CA THR A 41 -9.78 4.16 11.53
C THR A 41 -10.53 3.04 12.25
N ALA A 42 -11.25 2.20 11.52
CA ALA A 42 -11.95 1.05 12.08
C ALA A 42 -10.99 0.04 12.73
N LEU A 43 -9.86 -0.26 12.09
CA LEU A 43 -8.84 -1.15 12.63
C LEU A 43 -8.26 -0.62 13.95
N ARG A 44 -7.91 0.67 14.00
CA ARG A 44 -7.39 1.28 15.23
C ARG A 44 -8.42 1.29 16.36
N ALA A 45 -9.68 1.57 16.04
CA ALA A 45 -10.76 1.50 17.01
C ALA A 45 -10.93 0.07 17.55
N ALA A 46 -10.93 -0.93 16.67
CA ALA A 46 -11.02 -2.34 17.06
C ALA A 46 -9.90 -2.75 18.01
N VAL A 47 -8.64 -2.34 17.75
CA VAL A 47 -7.51 -2.62 18.65
C VAL A 47 -7.63 -1.87 19.98
N ALA A 48 -8.13 -0.64 19.98
CA ALA A 48 -8.32 0.16 21.19
C ALA A 48 -9.35 -0.45 22.15
N GLU A 49 -10.35 -1.16 21.61
CA GLU A 49 -11.45 -1.80 22.32
C GLU A 49 -11.11 -3.22 22.84
N ILE A 50 -9.94 -3.78 22.52
CA ILE A 50 -9.53 -5.11 23.00
C ILE A 50 -9.30 -5.07 24.52
N PRO A 51 -9.98 -5.92 25.32
CA PRO A 51 -9.70 -6.08 26.74
C PRO A 51 -8.29 -6.62 26.99
N ASP A 52 -7.63 -6.17 28.06
CA ASP A 52 -6.24 -6.57 28.34
C ASP A 52 -6.10 -8.10 28.51
N GLU A 53 -7.12 -8.78 29.04
CA GLU A 53 -7.16 -10.23 29.20
C GLU A 53 -7.17 -11.01 27.88
N ASP A 54 -7.61 -10.39 26.78
CA ASP A 54 -7.69 -11.04 25.48
C ASP A 54 -6.34 -11.06 24.75
N PHE A 55 -5.34 -10.26 25.17
CA PHE A 55 -4.03 -10.18 24.52
C PHE A 55 -3.24 -11.49 24.56
N GLU A 56 -3.49 -12.34 25.56
CA GLU A 56 -2.86 -13.66 25.73
C GLU A 56 -3.65 -14.80 25.06
N ARG A 57 -4.79 -14.50 24.42
CA ARG A 57 -5.60 -15.51 23.75
C ARG A 57 -5.09 -15.79 22.34
N PRO A 58 -5.30 -17.02 21.81
CA PRO A 58 -5.07 -17.31 20.41
C PRO A 58 -5.84 -16.35 19.50
N SER A 59 -5.18 -15.86 18.46
CA SER A 59 -5.81 -15.08 17.40
C SER A 59 -6.36 -15.99 16.30
N GLY A 60 -6.90 -15.39 15.23
CA GLY A 60 -7.24 -16.13 14.00
C GLY A 60 -6.03 -16.45 13.12
N CYS A 61 -4.85 -15.88 13.42
CA CYS A 61 -3.59 -16.22 12.77
C CYS A 61 -2.97 -17.43 13.46
N ASP A 62 -2.71 -18.50 12.70
CA ASP A 62 -2.19 -19.75 13.26
C ASP A 62 -0.89 -19.53 14.03
N GLY A 63 -0.82 -20.09 15.25
CA GLY A 63 0.32 -19.94 16.15
C GLY A 63 0.52 -18.55 16.78
N TRP A 64 -0.32 -17.55 16.50
CA TRP A 64 -0.18 -16.18 17.01
C TRP A 64 -1.24 -15.84 18.06
N LEU A 65 -0.82 -15.19 19.14
CA LEU A 65 -1.71 -14.57 20.11
C LEU A 65 -2.20 -13.20 19.60
N VAL A 66 -3.23 -12.66 20.24
CA VAL A 66 -3.74 -11.30 19.92
C VAL A 66 -2.62 -10.24 20.06
N ARG A 67 -1.76 -10.34 21.08
CA ARG A 67 -0.60 -9.43 21.22
C ARG A 67 0.38 -9.50 20.04
N ASP A 68 0.53 -10.67 19.42
CA ASP A 68 1.45 -10.86 18.29
C ASP A 68 0.89 -10.16 17.05
N VAL A 69 -0.44 -10.27 16.83
CA VAL A 69 -1.15 -9.54 15.77
C VAL A 69 -1.03 -8.03 16.00
N VAL A 70 -1.24 -7.53 17.21
CA VAL A 70 -1.10 -6.09 17.50
C VAL A 70 0.34 -5.61 17.28
N CYS A 71 1.35 -6.40 17.69
CA CYS A 71 2.75 -6.10 17.42
C CYS A 71 3.06 -6.08 15.91
N HIS A 72 2.48 -7.00 15.14
CA HIS A 72 2.59 -6.99 13.69
C HIS A 72 1.98 -5.73 13.07
N LEU A 73 0.85 -5.25 13.60
CA LEU A 73 0.23 -4.00 13.15
C LEU A 73 1.09 -2.76 13.48
N VAL A 74 1.80 -2.75 14.62
CA VAL A 74 2.80 -1.71 14.93
C VAL A 74 3.86 -1.64 13.83
N ILE A 75 4.43 -2.78 13.46
CA ILE A 75 5.45 -2.85 12.40
C ILE A 75 4.85 -2.44 11.05
N GLY A 76 3.63 -2.88 10.72
CA GLY A 76 2.94 -2.45 9.51
C GLY A 76 2.72 -0.94 9.44
N ALA A 77 2.41 -0.28 10.56
CA ALA A 77 2.29 1.17 10.62
C ALA A 77 3.66 1.87 10.45
N GLN A 78 4.73 1.31 11.00
CA GLN A 78 6.10 1.77 10.76
C GLN A 78 6.49 1.62 9.29
N ASP A 79 6.17 0.49 8.65
CA ASP A 79 6.42 0.25 7.23
C ASP A 79 5.69 1.25 6.34
N VAL A 80 4.45 1.64 6.67
CA VAL A 80 3.75 2.72 5.97
C VAL A 80 4.54 4.03 6.07
N LEU A 81 4.99 4.40 7.27
CA LEU A 81 5.76 5.63 7.47
C LEU A 81 7.08 5.60 6.68
N ILE A 82 7.82 4.49 6.76
CA ILE A 82 9.09 4.29 6.04
C ILE A 82 8.86 4.37 4.52
N THR A 83 7.85 3.67 4.02
CA THR A 83 7.53 3.62 2.58
C THR A 83 7.23 5.01 2.05
N LEU A 84 6.40 5.79 2.74
CA LEU A 84 5.98 7.13 2.30
C LEU A 84 7.14 8.15 2.29
N VAL A 85 8.22 7.89 3.03
CA VAL A 85 9.44 8.73 3.03
C VAL A 85 10.59 8.12 2.24
N THR A 86 10.34 7.07 1.46
CA THR A 86 11.32 6.42 0.57
C THR A 86 10.95 6.67 -0.89
N PRO A 87 11.12 7.90 -1.41
CA PRO A 87 10.79 8.21 -2.80
C PRO A 87 11.67 7.44 -3.78
N ALA A 88 11.09 7.04 -4.91
CA ALA A 88 11.77 6.37 -6.00
C ALA A 88 11.56 7.10 -7.33
N GLU A 89 12.61 7.16 -8.17
CA GLU A 89 12.51 7.80 -9.49
C GLU A 89 12.04 6.82 -10.59
N ALA A 90 12.37 5.53 -10.42
CA ALA A 90 12.06 4.48 -11.38
C ALA A 90 10.55 4.26 -11.58
N GLU A 91 10.18 3.67 -12.72
CA GLU A 91 8.79 3.32 -12.99
C GLU A 91 8.28 2.23 -12.02
N PRO A 92 6.98 2.23 -11.66
CA PRO A 92 6.40 1.19 -10.82
C PRO A 92 6.61 -0.21 -11.40
N THR A 93 7.13 -1.12 -10.58
CA THR A 93 7.45 -2.50 -10.97
C THR A 93 6.30 -3.46 -10.66
N VAL A 94 5.45 -3.10 -9.68
CA VAL A 94 4.35 -3.93 -9.17
C VAL A 94 3.10 -3.09 -8.91
N ASP A 95 1.98 -3.76 -8.62
CA ASP A 95 0.73 -3.14 -8.20
C ASP A 95 0.19 -3.79 -6.92
N ALA A 96 -0.94 -3.30 -6.42
CA ALA A 96 -1.55 -3.80 -5.18
C ALA A 96 -1.83 -5.31 -5.19
N VAL A 97 -1.97 -5.94 -6.37
CA VAL A 97 -2.17 -7.39 -6.50
C VAL A 97 -0.83 -8.12 -6.56
N THR A 98 0.12 -7.62 -7.36
CA THR A 98 1.40 -8.33 -7.61
C THR A 98 2.50 -8.03 -6.58
N TYR A 99 2.31 -7.01 -5.73
CA TYR A 99 3.25 -6.66 -4.66
C TYR A 99 3.34 -7.73 -3.58
N TRP A 100 2.20 -8.36 -3.25
CA TRP A 100 2.14 -9.40 -2.23
C TRP A 100 2.45 -10.76 -2.86
N LYS A 101 3.71 -11.18 -2.74
CA LYS A 101 4.13 -12.54 -3.11
C LYS A 101 3.84 -13.46 -1.93
N LEU A 102 3.13 -14.57 -2.20
CA LEU A 102 2.98 -15.62 -1.21
C LEU A 102 4.38 -16.19 -0.93
N VAL A 103 4.75 -16.23 0.35
CA VAL A 103 5.98 -16.89 0.77
C VAL A 103 5.77 -18.38 0.53
N GLU A 104 6.49 -18.95 -0.43
CA GLU A 104 6.61 -20.40 -0.55
C GLU A 104 7.41 -20.87 0.67
N THR A 105 6.80 -21.72 1.50
CA THR A 105 7.47 -22.26 2.70
C THR A 105 8.78 -22.96 2.29
N PRO A 106 9.96 -22.46 2.71
CA PRO A 106 11.24 -23.11 2.42
C PRO A 106 11.38 -24.47 3.11
N ALA A 107 10.45 -24.80 4.02
CA ALA A 107 10.43 -26.03 4.80
C ALA A 107 10.46 -27.31 3.95
N ALA A 108 10.08 -27.25 2.67
CA ALA A 108 10.21 -28.41 1.78
C ALA A 108 11.67 -28.72 1.38
N GLU A 109 12.55 -27.72 1.32
CA GLU A 109 13.92 -27.86 0.84
C GLU A 109 14.95 -27.99 1.98
N ASN A 110 14.69 -27.38 3.15
CA ASN A 110 15.49 -27.60 4.36
C ASN A 110 14.68 -27.31 5.64
N PRO A 111 14.01 -28.34 6.23
CA PRO A 111 13.24 -28.19 7.47
C PRO A 111 14.08 -27.76 8.69
N ALA A 112 15.40 -27.86 8.62
CA ALA A 112 16.32 -27.54 9.72
C ALA A 112 16.90 -26.12 9.62
N ALA A 113 16.66 -25.40 8.53
CA ALA A 113 17.00 -23.99 8.42
C ALA A 113 15.83 -23.16 8.97
N GLU A 114 15.74 -23.04 10.29
CA GLU A 114 14.87 -22.04 10.91
C GLU A 114 15.33 -20.65 10.48
N ASP A 115 14.45 -19.84 9.90
CA ASP A 115 14.76 -18.43 9.66
C ASP A 115 14.79 -17.75 11.05
N PRO A 116 15.90 -17.11 11.44
CA PRO A 116 15.97 -16.41 12.73
C PRO A 116 14.84 -15.39 12.93
N LEU A 117 14.23 -14.90 11.84
CA LEU A 117 13.13 -13.94 11.84
C LEU A 117 11.74 -14.59 11.96
N ASP A 118 11.58 -15.91 11.84
CA ASP A 118 10.28 -16.60 11.88
C ASP A 118 9.48 -16.29 13.16
N ALA A 119 10.19 -16.19 14.29
CA ALA A 119 9.60 -15.84 15.58
C ALA A 119 9.94 -14.41 16.03
N LEU A 120 10.35 -13.52 15.12
CA LEU A 120 10.63 -12.12 15.48
C LEU A 120 9.39 -11.43 16.06
N ILE A 121 8.22 -11.59 15.43
CA ILE A 121 6.98 -10.95 15.90
C ILE A 121 6.61 -11.41 17.32
N PRO A 122 6.49 -12.72 17.63
CA PRO A 122 6.21 -13.18 18.99
C PRO A 122 7.25 -12.70 20.02
N ARG A 123 8.54 -12.67 19.65
CA ARG A 123 9.61 -12.20 20.55
C ARG A 123 9.47 -10.72 20.88
N LEU A 124 9.18 -9.87 19.88
CA LEU A 124 8.93 -8.45 20.08
C LEU A 124 7.65 -8.20 20.88
N ALA A 125 6.58 -8.94 20.57
CA ALA A 125 5.31 -8.84 21.26
C ALA A 125 5.43 -9.19 22.76
N ALA A 126 6.16 -10.27 23.08
CA ALA A 126 6.43 -10.66 24.46
C ALA A 126 7.26 -9.61 25.22
N ALA A 127 8.15 -8.88 24.54
CA ALA A 127 9.00 -7.86 25.16
C ALA A 127 8.23 -6.64 25.67
N TYR A 128 6.98 -6.41 25.23
CA TYR A 128 6.15 -5.35 25.81
C TYR A 128 5.78 -5.64 27.27
N GLY A 129 5.67 -6.90 27.70
CA GLY A 129 5.40 -7.29 29.08
C GLY A 129 3.98 -6.99 29.61
N GLU A 130 3.29 -5.97 29.09
CA GLU A 130 1.93 -5.59 29.50
C GLU A 130 1.04 -5.27 28.29
N PRO A 131 -0.22 -5.78 28.22
CA PRO A 131 -1.16 -5.58 27.11
C PRO A 131 -1.42 -4.11 26.72
N ARG A 132 -1.40 -3.19 27.70
CA ARG A 132 -1.60 -1.75 27.45
C ARG A 132 -0.50 -1.11 26.60
N LEU A 133 0.73 -1.66 26.63
CA LEU A 133 1.89 -1.05 25.97
C LEU A 133 1.90 -1.23 24.44
N PRO A 134 1.66 -2.41 23.85
CA PRO A 134 1.56 -2.53 22.39
C PRO A 134 0.33 -1.79 21.87
N ARG A 135 -0.77 -1.74 22.62
CA ARG A 135 -1.96 -0.96 22.29
C ARG A 135 -1.67 0.54 22.24
N PHE A 136 -1.00 1.09 23.26
CA PHE A 136 -0.55 2.48 23.28
C PHE A 136 0.40 2.79 22.11
N HIS A 137 1.38 1.93 21.87
CA HIS A 137 2.34 2.13 20.78
C HIS A 137 1.63 2.10 19.42
N PHE A 138 0.72 1.15 19.19
CA PHE A 138 -0.06 1.08 17.96
C PHE A 138 -0.96 2.31 17.76
N ASP A 139 -1.58 2.84 18.81
CA ASP A 139 -2.37 4.07 18.68
C ASP A 139 -1.51 5.25 18.21
N ASP A 140 -0.33 5.43 18.79
CA ASP A 140 0.58 6.52 18.43
C ASP A 140 1.12 6.39 16.99
N VAL A 141 1.80 5.29 16.69
CA VAL A 141 2.39 5.08 15.35
C VAL A 141 1.31 4.91 14.29
N GLY A 142 0.19 4.27 14.61
CA GLY A 142 -0.94 4.08 13.71
C GLY A 142 -1.65 5.40 13.40
N SER A 143 -1.79 6.30 14.39
CA SER A 143 -2.28 7.66 14.17
C SER A 143 -1.37 8.43 13.22
N ALA A 144 -0.05 8.33 13.42
CA ALA A 144 0.94 8.99 12.57
C ALA A 144 0.90 8.46 11.13
N ALA A 145 0.88 7.14 10.94
CA ALA A 145 0.76 6.49 9.64
C ALA A 145 -0.51 6.94 8.89
N GLY A 146 -1.65 6.97 9.59
CA GLY A 146 -2.91 7.42 9.02
C GLY A 146 -2.89 8.89 8.57
N ARG A 147 -2.24 9.78 9.33
CA ARG A 147 -2.04 11.18 8.93
C ARG A 147 -1.09 11.29 7.73
N ALA A 148 0.03 10.58 7.76
CA ALA A 148 1.02 10.58 6.69
C ALA A 148 0.40 10.12 5.36
N ALA A 149 -0.35 9.03 5.38
CA ALA A 149 -1.03 8.51 4.19
C ALA A 149 -2.03 9.51 3.57
N ARG A 150 -2.73 10.30 4.40
CA ARG A 150 -3.63 11.36 3.89
C ARG A 150 -2.89 12.56 3.30
N LEU A 151 -1.67 12.83 3.77
CA LEU A 151 -0.85 13.95 3.33
C LEU A 151 0.04 13.59 2.13
N ALA A 152 0.34 12.31 1.94
CA ALA A 152 1.21 11.83 0.88
C ALA A 152 0.67 12.20 -0.51
N ASP A 153 1.58 12.58 -1.41
CA ASP A 153 1.25 12.71 -2.82
C ASP A 153 0.80 11.33 -3.36
N PRO A 154 -0.43 11.18 -3.85
CA PRO A 154 -0.93 9.92 -4.36
C PRO A 154 -0.18 9.39 -5.59
N ALA A 155 0.44 10.30 -6.34
CA ALA A 155 1.25 9.98 -7.50
C ALA A 155 2.72 9.72 -7.13
N LEU A 156 3.08 9.86 -5.85
CA LEU A 156 4.42 9.56 -5.36
C LEU A 156 4.80 8.13 -5.73
N ARG A 157 5.98 7.98 -6.30
CA ARG A 157 6.63 6.69 -6.48
C ARG A 157 7.46 6.41 -5.24
N VAL A 158 7.25 5.25 -4.64
CA VAL A 158 7.90 4.84 -3.40
C VAL A 158 8.57 3.49 -3.59
N GLY A 159 9.76 3.34 -3.00
CA GLY A 159 10.50 2.10 -2.97
C GLY A 159 10.18 1.26 -1.73
N THR A 160 9.99 -0.04 -1.90
CA THR A 160 9.83 -1.00 -0.80
C THR A 160 10.13 -2.41 -1.30
N ARG A 161 10.82 -3.25 -0.50
CA ARG A 161 11.18 -4.63 -0.86
C ARG A 161 11.82 -4.77 -2.25
N ASP A 162 12.70 -3.84 -2.60
CA ASP A 162 13.33 -3.72 -3.93
C ASP A 162 12.33 -3.52 -5.11
N GLU A 163 11.07 -3.27 -4.81
CA GLU A 163 10.01 -2.95 -5.76
C GLU A 163 9.66 -1.46 -5.71
N VAL A 164 9.06 -0.95 -6.80
CA VAL A 164 8.53 0.41 -6.86
C VAL A 164 7.01 0.38 -6.98
N LEU A 165 6.35 1.13 -6.10
CA LEU A 165 4.90 1.31 -6.04
C LEU A 165 4.53 2.76 -6.37
N ILE A 166 3.30 2.95 -6.86
CA ILE A 166 2.62 4.25 -6.77
C ILE A 166 1.97 4.37 -5.39
N GLY A 167 1.93 5.55 -4.79
CA GLY A 167 1.42 5.79 -3.44
C GLY A 167 -0.03 5.35 -3.21
N THR A 168 -0.85 5.28 -4.26
CA THR A 168 -2.21 4.69 -4.19
C THR A 168 -2.24 3.15 -4.24
N GLY A 169 -1.09 2.50 -4.46
CA GLY A 169 -0.95 1.06 -4.72
C GLY A 169 -1.50 0.61 -6.09
N ARG A 170 -2.20 1.47 -6.83
CA ARG A 170 -2.87 1.08 -8.09
C ARG A 170 -2.14 1.67 -9.28
N ARG A 171 -1.36 0.85 -9.99
CA ARG A 171 -1.01 1.17 -11.39
C ARG A 171 -2.17 0.80 -12.30
N ALA A 172 -2.29 1.46 -13.44
CA ALA A 172 -3.24 1.02 -14.46
C ALA A 172 -2.81 -0.38 -14.98
N PRO A 173 -3.72 -1.37 -15.05
CA PRO A 173 -3.35 -2.70 -15.52
C PRO A 173 -2.78 -2.64 -16.94
N THR A 174 -1.73 -3.42 -17.20
CA THR A 174 -1.06 -3.50 -18.51
C THR A 174 -2.02 -3.99 -19.59
N GLY A 175 -1.67 -3.75 -20.86
CA GLY A 175 -2.40 -4.35 -21.98
C GLY A 175 -2.48 -5.88 -21.90
N ALA A 176 -1.41 -6.51 -21.42
CA ALA A 176 -1.33 -7.95 -21.23
C ALA A 176 -2.25 -8.45 -20.10
N GLU A 177 -2.30 -7.77 -18.95
CA GLU A 177 -3.23 -8.09 -17.86
C GLU A 177 -4.69 -7.91 -18.27
N LYS A 178 -5.01 -6.85 -19.02
CA LYS A 178 -6.35 -6.65 -19.58
C LYS A 178 -6.73 -7.75 -20.56
N ALA A 179 -5.80 -8.20 -21.38
CA ALA A 179 -6.01 -9.30 -22.31
C ALA A 179 -6.19 -10.65 -21.59
N ALA A 180 -5.44 -10.89 -20.51
CA ALA A 180 -5.54 -12.10 -19.68
C ALA A 180 -6.91 -12.22 -18.98
N LEU A 181 -7.56 -11.10 -18.65
CA LEU A 181 -8.91 -11.08 -18.07
C LEU A 181 -10.01 -11.39 -19.09
N GLY A 182 -9.74 -11.39 -20.40
CA GLY A 182 -10.71 -11.78 -21.44
C GLY A 182 -12.10 -11.12 -21.30
N GLY A 183 -13.17 -11.89 -21.56
CA GLY A 183 -14.56 -11.42 -21.40
C GLY A 183 -15.08 -11.34 -19.96
N PHE A 184 -14.26 -11.66 -18.95
CA PHE A 184 -14.64 -11.58 -17.53
C PHE A 184 -14.85 -10.13 -17.04
N THR A 185 -14.33 -9.15 -17.78
CA THR A 185 -14.56 -7.72 -17.53
C THR A 185 -16.04 -7.33 -17.58
N ALA A 186 -16.89 -8.10 -18.27
CA ALA A 186 -18.33 -7.85 -18.36
C ALA A 186 -19.15 -8.49 -17.22
N ARG A 187 -18.53 -9.31 -16.35
CA ARG A 187 -19.24 -10.11 -15.32
C ARG A 187 -18.69 -9.96 -13.91
N LEU A 188 -17.63 -9.19 -13.71
CA LEU A 188 -17.14 -8.87 -12.38
C LEU A 188 -17.65 -7.49 -11.96
N PRO A 189 -18.57 -7.41 -10.97
CA PRO A 189 -18.94 -6.14 -10.37
C PRO A 189 -17.75 -5.66 -9.53
N LEU A 190 -16.77 -5.01 -10.15
CA LEU A 190 -15.61 -4.51 -9.43
C LEU A 190 -15.94 -3.16 -8.76
N VAL A 191 -16.77 -3.23 -7.72
CA VAL A 191 -16.61 -2.41 -6.52
C VAL A 191 -15.79 -3.27 -5.58
N LEU A 192 -14.47 -3.11 -5.64
CA LEU A 192 -13.63 -3.40 -4.49
C LEU A 192 -13.34 -2.04 -3.90
N GLY A 193 -13.74 -1.88 -2.64
CA GLY A 193 -13.65 -0.65 -1.85
C GLY A 193 -12.35 0.09 -2.06
#